data_AF-A0A2E3ST32-F1
#
_entry.id   AF-A0A2E3ST32-F1
#
_cell.length_a   1.000
_cell.length_b   1.000
_cell.length_c   1.000
_cell.angle_alpha   90.00
_cell.angle_beta   90.00
_cell.angle_gamma   90.00
#
_symmetry.space_group_name_H-M   'P 1'
#
loop_
_entity.id
_entity.type
_entity.pdbx_description
1 polymer ?
#
loop_
_entity_poly.entity_id
_entity_poly.type
_entity_poly.pdbx_seq_one_letter_code
_entity_poly.pdbx_strand_id
1 'polypeptide(L)'
;MPKLSLPAYDVDILSHAGNAMTIITRKRINPNGIPFEGSKIIKNLRIESYCRKISRALNLDSLHDIDLMSHKNEEVLLEVNPRPSGSLAAALEAGFPIFDATIAKIFSRKIPVPKINKNISVSLKKNYLLKIDR
;
A
#
# COMPACT_ATOMS: atom_id res chain seq x y z
N MET A 1 8.92 -20.36 -12.07
CA MET A 1 8.12 -19.12 -11.92
C MET A 1 8.54 -18.14 -13.00
N PRO A 2 7.61 -17.35 -13.59
CA PRO A 2 7.99 -16.34 -14.56
C PRO A 2 8.96 -15.34 -13.93
N LYS A 3 9.93 -14.86 -14.71
CA LYS A 3 10.78 -13.75 -14.28
C LYS A 3 9.91 -12.50 -14.16
N LEU A 4 9.83 -11.97 -12.95
CA LEU A 4 9.12 -10.72 -12.66
C LEU A 4 10.07 -9.54 -12.90
N SER A 5 9.50 -8.43 -13.33
CA SER A 5 10.21 -7.19 -13.60
C SER A 5 9.61 -6.04 -12.80
N LEU A 6 10.40 -4.99 -12.69
CA LEU A 6 9.92 -3.70 -12.22
C LEU A 6 8.83 -3.15 -13.16
N PRO A 7 7.96 -2.26 -12.67
CA PRO A 7 7.90 -1.70 -11.30
C PRO A 7 7.40 -2.65 -10.21
N ALA A 8 7.79 -2.36 -8.97
CA ALA A 8 7.26 -2.97 -7.75
C ALA A 8 6.25 -2.01 -7.09
N TYR A 9 5.14 -2.57 -6.62
CA TYR A 9 4.08 -1.84 -5.93
C TYR A 9 3.78 -2.45 -4.58
N ASP A 10 3.57 -1.59 -3.59
CA ASP A 10 2.98 -1.94 -2.30
C ASP A 10 1.53 -1.44 -2.31
N VAL A 11 0.59 -2.26 -1.88
CA VAL A 11 -0.82 -1.88 -1.80
C VAL A 11 -1.35 -2.11 -0.40
N ASP A 12 -1.66 -1.01 0.30
CA ASP A 12 -2.43 -1.08 1.53
C ASP A 12 -3.91 -1.21 1.19
N ILE A 13 -4.55 -2.26 1.70
CA ILE A 13 -5.96 -2.54 1.46
C ILE A 13 -6.70 -2.76 2.77
N LEU A 14 -7.66 -1.87 3.06
CA LEU A 14 -8.61 -2.06 4.15
C LEU A 14 -9.84 -2.77 3.59
N SER A 15 -10.09 -3.99 4.07
CA SER A 15 -11.24 -4.80 3.65
C SER A 15 -12.15 -5.19 4.81
N HIS A 16 -13.36 -5.64 4.48
CA HIS A 16 -14.25 -6.33 5.39
C HIS A 16 -14.98 -7.46 4.66
N ALA A 17 -14.81 -8.70 5.12
CA ALA A 17 -15.41 -9.89 4.50
C ALA A 17 -15.19 -9.93 2.96
N GLY A 18 -13.95 -9.70 2.53
CA GLY A 18 -13.56 -9.65 1.12
C GLY A 18 -14.03 -8.42 0.34
N ASN A 19 -14.77 -7.50 0.95
CA ASN A 19 -15.13 -6.21 0.36
C ASN A 19 -14.04 -5.16 0.65
N ALA A 20 -13.31 -4.76 -0.39
CA ALA A 20 -12.29 -3.72 -0.30
C ALA A 20 -12.93 -2.32 -0.13
N MET A 21 -12.76 -1.74 1.06
CA MET A 21 -13.28 -0.41 1.41
C MET A 21 -12.35 0.70 0.92
N THR A 22 -11.05 0.54 1.15
CA THR A 22 -10.00 1.51 0.78
C THR A 22 -8.82 0.77 0.19
N ILE A 23 -8.24 1.30 -0.89
CA ILE A 23 -7.04 0.76 -1.55
C ILE A 23 -6.09 1.93 -1.79
N ILE A 24 -4.86 1.84 -1.28
CA ILE A 24 -3.81 2.82 -1.52
C ILE A 24 -2.65 2.11 -2.21
N THR A 25 -2.41 2.44 -3.48
CA THR A 25 -1.30 1.88 -4.25
C THR A 25 -0.09 2.79 -4.20
N ARG A 26 1.06 2.24 -3.83
CA ARG A 26 2.36 2.91 -3.83
C ARG A 26 3.30 2.23 -4.81
N LYS A 27 3.93 3.01 -5.68
CA LYS A 27 5.09 2.59 -6.47
C LYS A 27 6.36 2.94 -5.72
N ARG A 28 7.21 1.95 -5.42
CA ARG A 28 8.51 2.20 -4.75
C ARG A 28 9.40 3.07 -5.64
N ILE A 29 10.07 4.08 -5.07
CA ILE A 29 11.06 4.90 -5.79
C ILE A 29 12.31 4.06 -6.06
N ASN A 30 12.77 3.31 -5.06
CA ASN A 30 13.87 2.38 -5.15
C ASN A 30 13.36 0.94 -4.93
N PRO A 31 13.14 0.16 -6.00
CA PRO A 31 12.41 -1.10 -5.87
C PRO A 31 13.11 -2.18 -5.04
N ASN A 32 14.44 -2.13 -4.93
CA ASN A 32 15.22 -3.03 -4.06
C ASN A 32 14.94 -2.79 -2.57
N GLY A 33 14.31 -1.66 -2.20
CA GLY A 33 13.77 -1.40 -0.86
C GLY A 33 14.80 -1.10 0.23
N ILE A 34 16.10 -1.26 -0.02
CA ILE A 34 17.15 -1.12 1.00
C ILE A 34 18.28 -0.19 0.49
N PRO A 35 18.52 0.95 1.16
CA PRO A 35 17.63 1.59 2.15
C PRO A 35 16.37 2.11 1.45
N PHE A 36 15.19 2.10 2.09
CA PHE A 36 13.98 2.70 1.51
C PHE A 36 14.24 4.18 1.18
N GLU A 37 13.81 4.65 0.01
CA GLU A 37 14.01 6.06 -0.43
C GLU A 37 12.69 6.84 -0.52
N GLY A 38 11.56 6.13 -0.47
CA GLY A 38 10.23 6.71 -0.58
C GLY A 38 9.35 5.97 -1.57
N SER A 39 8.17 6.53 -1.79
CA SER A 39 7.14 5.95 -2.64
C SER A 39 6.31 7.02 -3.33
N LYS A 40 5.79 6.67 -4.50
CA LYS A 40 4.78 7.46 -5.19
C LYS A 40 3.42 6.81 -5.01
N ILE A 41 2.51 7.47 -4.31
CA ILE A 41 1.10 7.10 -4.29
C ILE A 41 0.58 7.33 -5.70
N ILE A 42 -0.02 6.31 -6.31
CA ILE A 42 -0.51 6.37 -7.68
C ILE A 42 -1.99 6.03 -7.78
N LYS A 43 -2.67 6.68 -8.73
CA LYS A 43 -4.00 6.27 -9.17
C LYS A 43 -3.85 5.28 -10.32
N ASN A 44 -4.18 4.01 -10.09
CA ASN A 44 -4.17 2.97 -11.13
C ASN A 44 -5.39 2.05 -10.97
N LEU A 45 -6.40 2.29 -11.81
CA LEU A 45 -7.66 1.54 -11.78
C LEU A 45 -7.48 0.05 -12.10
N ARG A 46 -6.45 -0.33 -12.85
CA ARG A 46 -6.15 -1.74 -13.16
C ARG A 46 -5.68 -2.47 -11.90
N ILE A 47 -4.73 -1.88 -11.18
CA ILE A 47 -4.26 -2.40 -9.88
C ILE A 47 -5.41 -2.43 -8.87
N GLU A 48 -6.19 -1.35 -8.76
CA GLU A 48 -7.35 -1.32 -7.84
C GLU A 48 -8.35 -2.44 -8.14
N SER A 49 -8.70 -2.64 -9.41
CA SER A 49 -9.59 -3.73 -9.84
C SER A 49 -9.01 -5.10 -9.52
N TYR A 50 -7.71 -5.29 -9.74
CA TYR A 50 -7.03 -6.54 -9.43
C TYR A 50 -6.99 -6.82 -7.92
N CYS A 51 -6.63 -5.84 -7.09
CA CYS A 51 -6.66 -5.96 -5.63
C CYS A 51 -8.07 -6.20 -5.08
N ARG A 52 -9.13 -5.66 -5.72
CA ARG A 52 -10.53 -6.00 -5.36
C ARG A 52 -10.86 -7.46 -5.64
N LYS A 53 -10.28 -8.08 -6.68
CA LYS A 53 -10.46 -9.51 -6.96
C LYS A 53 -9.70 -10.35 -5.93
N ILE A 54 -8.47 -9.96 -5.59
CA ILE A 54 -7.65 -10.62 -4.56
C ILE A 54 -8.37 -10.58 -3.20
N SER A 55 -8.86 -9.40 -2.79
CA SER A 55 -9.59 -9.23 -1.52
C SER A 55 -10.79 -10.17 -1.41
N ARG A 56 -11.59 -10.26 -2.47
CA ARG A 56 -12.74 -11.19 -2.54
C ARG A 56 -12.32 -12.65 -2.51
N ALA A 57 -11.31 -13.04 -3.29
CA ALA A 57 -10.85 -14.42 -3.39
C ALA A 57 -10.28 -14.95 -2.08
N LEU A 58 -9.59 -14.09 -1.31
CA LEU A 58 -8.97 -14.43 -0.03
C LEU A 58 -9.86 -14.08 1.18
N ASN A 59 -11.06 -13.54 0.96
CA ASN A 59 -11.97 -13.07 2.00
C ASN A 59 -11.28 -12.15 3.04
N LEU A 60 -10.51 -11.16 2.56
CA LEU A 60 -9.71 -10.30 3.44
C LEU A 60 -10.60 -9.49 4.40
N ASP A 61 -10.23 -9.42 5.66
CA ASP A 61 -10.92 -8.64 6.69
C ASP A 61 -9.90 -7.95 7.59
N SER A 62 -9.91 -6.61 7.62
CA SER A 62 -8.87 -5.71 8.16
C SER A 62 -7.86 -5.20 7.11
N LEU A 63 -6.83 -4.49 7.58
CA LEU A 63 -5.76 -3.90 6.78
C LEU A 63 -4.71 -4.93 6.42
N HIS A 64 -4.47 -5.08 5.12
CA HIS A 64 -3.47 -5.98 4.56
C HIS A 64 -2.51 -5.23 3.67
N ASP A 65 -1.32 -5.79 3.51
CA ASP A 65 -0.24 -5.32 2.66
C ASP A 65 -0.10 -6.31 1.49
N ILE A 66 -0.25 -5.83 0.26
CA ILE A 66 -0.16 -6.64 -0.96
C ILE A 66 1.02 -6.12 -1.79
N ASP A 67 1.98 -7.00 -2.06
CA ASP A 67 3.09 -6.69 -2.96
C ASP A 67 2.78 -7.19 -4.37
N LEU A 68 3.00 -6.31 -5.35
CA LEU A 68 2.85 -6.60 -6.77
C LEU A 68 4.15 -6.30 -7.51
N MET A 69 4.42 -7.10 -8.54
CA MET A 69 5.44 -6.81 -9.56
C MET A 69 4.83 -6.91 -10.95
N SER A 70 5.63 -6.74 -12.01
CA SER A 70 5.14 -6.82 -13.38
C SER A 70 5.61 -8.10 -14.08
N HIS A 71 4.76 -8.66 -14.94
CA HIS A 71 5.14 -9.66 -15.93
C HIS A 71 4.49 -9.31 -17.27
N LYS A 72 5.29 -9.11 -18.33
CA LYS A 72 4.79 -8.69 -19.65
C LYS A 72 3.85 -7.47 -19.61
N ASN A 73 4.20 -6.48 -18.79
CA ASN A 73 3.41 -5.25 -18.55
C ASN A 73 2.07 -5.44 -17.83
N GLU A 74 1.84 -6.60 -17.23
CA GLU A 74 0.69 -6.84 -16.35
C GLU A 74 1.16 -6.96 -14.90
N GLU A 75 0.42 -6.35 -13.97
CA GLU A 75 0.68 -6.51 -12.55
C GLU A 75 0.30 -7.92 -12.07
N VAL A 76 1.20 -8.53 -11.31
CA VAL A 76 1.04 -9.89 -10.77
C VAL A 76 1.28 -9.89 -9.27
N LEU A 77 0.44 -10.65 -8.56
CA LEU A 77 0.55 -10.85 -7.12
C LEU A 77 1.86 -11.54 -6.77
N LEU A 78 2.63 -10.92 -5.87
CA LEU A 78 3.82 -11.53 -5.26
C LEU A 78 3.46 -12.17 -3.92
N GLU A 79 2.89 -11.38 -3.02
CA GLU A 79 2.50 -11.82 -1.68
C GLU A 79 1.33 -11.00 -1.11
N VAL A 80 0.64 -11.58 -0.14
CA VAL A 80 -0.35 -10.90 0.70
C VAL A 80 0.04 -11.11 2.15
N ASN A 81 0.36 -10.02 2.83
CA ASN A 81 0.74 -9.99 4.23
C ASN A 81 -0.48 -9.60 5.08
N PRO A 82 -0.88 -10.42 6.07
CA PRO A 82 -2.01 -10.12 6.97
C PRO A 82 -1.61 -9.14 8.09
N ARG A 83 -0.97 -8.05 7.70
CA ARG A 83 -0.51 -6.98 8.58
C ARG A 83 -0.44 -5.66 7.80
N PRO A 84 -0.35 -4.51 8.48
CA PRO A 84 0.02 -3.26 7.83
C PRO A 84 1.41 -3.35 7.17
N SER A 85 1.60 -2.59 6.10
CA SER A 85 2.87 -2.49 5.40
C SER A 85 3.92 -1.71 6.21
N GLY A 86 5.20 -2.01 5.99
CA GLY A 86 6.29 -1.23 6.62
C GLY A 86 6.37 0.21 6.11
N SER A 87 5.88 0.47 4.89
CA SER A 87 5.88 1.80 4.26
C SER A 87 4.55 2.57 4.43
N LEU A 88 3.64 2.08 5.27
CA LEU A 88 2.31 2.67 5.58
C LEU A 88 2.37 4.16 5.92
N ALA A 89 3.41 4.59 6.63
CA ALA A 89 3.62 5.99 6.99
C ALA A 89 3.65 6.93 5.77
N ALA A 90 4.07 6.45 4.60
CA ALA A 90 4.02 7.23 3.36
C ALA A 90 2.58 7.53 2.92
N ALA A 91 1.61 6.64 3.21
CA ALA A 91 0.19 6.92 2.93
C ALA A 91 -0.33 8.02 3.86
N LEU A 92 0.03 7.98 5.15
CA LEU A 92 -0.34 9.00 6.12
C LEU A 92 0.22 10.37 5.74
N GLU A 93 1.52 10.44 5.42
CA GLU A 93 2.19 11.67 4.99
C GLU A 93 1.55 12.26 3.71
N ALA A 94 1.04 11.41 2.83
CA ALA A 94 0.31 11.82 1.63
C ALA A 94 -1.16 12.24 1.90
N GLY A 95 -1.61 12.24 3.16
CA GLY A 95 -2.96 12.62 3.55
C GLY A 95 -4.00 11.48 3.48
N PHE A 96 -3.55 10.22 3.48
CA PHE A 96 -4.41 9.04 3.48
C PHE A 96 -4.27 8.25 4.80
N PRO A 97 -5.04 8.61 5.84
CA PRO A 97 -4.93 8.00 7.17
C PRO A 97 -5.60 6.60 7.23
N ILE A 98 -5.15 5.67 6.38
CA ILE A 98 -5.77 4.33 6.27
C ILE A 98 -5.59 3.49 7.54
N PHE A 99 -4.48 3.67 8.27
CA PHE A 99 -4.27 3.01 9.55
C PHE A 99 -5.26 3.52 10.61
N ASP A 100 -5.43 4.84 10.71
CA ASP A 100 -6.39 5.46 11.62
C ASP A 100 -7.82 5.03 11.28
N ALA A 101 -8.16 4.95 9.99
CA ALA A 101 -9.45 4.42 9.53
C ALA A 101 -9.65 2.95 9.90
N THR A 102 -8.58 2.15 9.92
CA THR A 102 -8.61 0.75 10.36
C THR A 102 -8.90 0.68 11.86
N ILE A 103 -8.19 1.46 12.69
CA ILE A 103 -8.43 1.53 14.14
C ILE A 103 -9.85 2.03 14.43
N ALA A 104 -10.30 3.08 13.75
CA ALA A 104 -11.64 3.62 13.90
C ALA A 104 -12.71 2.55 13.62
N LYS A 105 -12.53 1.73 12.57
CA LYS A 105 -13.44 0.62 12.23
C LYS A 105 -13.60 -0.37 13.39
N ILE A 106 -12.52 -0.71 14.11
CA ILE A 106 -12.58 -1.62 15.27
C ILE A 106 -13.55 -1.08 16.33
N PHE A 107 -13.55 0.23 16.55
CA PHE A 107 -14.44 0.90 17.50
C PHE A 107 -15.80 1.29 16.90
N SER A 108 -16.18 0.73 15.74
CA SER A 108 -17.40 1.11 15.00
C SER A 108 -17.50 2.62 14.68
N ARG A 109 -16.34 3.29 14.60
CA ARG A 109 -16.19 4.68 14.18
C ARG A 109 -15.73 4.74 12.72
N LYS A 110 -15.82 5.93 12.12
CA LYS A 110 -15.40 6.17 10.74
C LYS A 110 -14.44 7.36 10.69
N ILE A 111 -13.24 7.12 10.17
CA ILE A 111 -12.34 8.18 9.71
C ILE A 111 -12.35 8.11 8.18
N PRO A 112 -12.73 9.18 7.47
CA PRO A 112 -12.75 9.18 6.02
C PRO A 112 -11.31 9.12 5.49
N VAL A 113 -11.05 8.19 4.56
CA VAL A 113 -9.83 8.21 3.75
C VAL A 113 -10.16 8.89 2.41
N PRO A 114 -9.50 10.00 2.06
CA PRO A 114 -9.75 10.68 0.79
C PRO A 114 -9.50 9.78 -0.41
N LYS A 115 -10.21 10.02 -1.51
CA LYS A 115 -9.93 9.33 -2.78
C LYS A 115 -8.63 9.86 -3.38
N ILE A 116 -7.81 8.96 -3.93
CA ILE A 116 -6.63 9.34 -4.69
C ILE A 116 -7.10 9.99 -6.01
N ASN A 117 -6.92 11.30 -6.12
CA ASN A 117 -7.28 12.09 -7.31
C ASN A 117 -6.07 12.44 -8.19
N LYS A 118 -4.86 12.43 -7.62
CA LYS A 118 -3.59 12.69 -8.29
C LYS A 118 -2.48 11.84 -7.69
N ASN A 119 -1.39 11.70 -8.45
CA ASN A 119 -0.20 11.03 -7.93
C ASN A 119 0.51 11.94 -6.92
N ILE A 120 0.99 11.38 -5.82
CA ILE A 120 1.69 12.10 -4.75
C ILE A 120 3.02 11.40 -4.48
N SER A 121 4.13 12.12 -4.55
CA SER A 121 5.45 11.59 -4.21
C SER A 121 5.75 11.88 -2.74
N VAL A 122 6.16 10.84 -2.01
CA VAL A 122 6.65 10.95 -0.64
C VAL A 122 8.07 10.41 -0.62
N SER A 123 9.03 11.26 -0.27
CA SER A 123 10.44 10.92 -0.18
C SER A 123 10.92 11.03 1.26
N LEU A 124 11.81 10.15 1.69
CA LEU A 124 12.47 10.33 2.98
C LEU A 124 13.39 11.57 2.92
N LYS A 125 13.17 12.52 3.83
CA LYS A 125 14.16 13.58 4.07
C LYS A 125 15.35 12.96 4.80
N LYS A 126 16.56 13.13 4.26
CA LYS A 126 17.82 12.57 4.81
C LYS A 126 18.19 13.04 6.23
N ASN A 127 17.41 13.93 6.84
CA ASN A 127 17.79 14.65 8.07
C ASN A 127 17.17 14.08 9.37
N TYR A 128 16.48 12.93 9.34
CA TYR A 128 15.81 12.34 10.52
C TYR A 128 16.38 10.99 10.97
N LEU A 129 17.63 10.66 10.60
CA LEU A 129 18.32 9.57 11.29
C LEU A 129 18.58 10.02 12.74
N LEU A 130 17.73 9.56 13.66
CA LEU A 130 18.03 9.59 15.09
C LEU A 130 19.37 8.88 15.26
N LYS A 131 20.42 9.67 15.52
CA LYS A 131 21.71 9.14 15.94
C LYS A 131 21.48 8.62 17.35
N ILE A 132 21.28 7.30 17.47
CA ILE A 132 21.32 6.64 18.76
C ILE A 132 22.79 6.44 19.06
N ASP A 133 23.37 7.37 19.82
CA ASP A 133 24.70 7.18 20.38
C ASP A 133 24.62 5.96 21.32
N ARG A 134 25.45 4.94 21.05
CA ARG A 134 25.60 3.74 21.87
C ARG A 134 26.64 3.96 22.94
#